data_AF-A0A383DD38-F1
#
_entry.id   AF-A0A383DD38-F1
#
_cell.length_a   1.000
_cell.length_b   1.000
_cell.length_c   1.000
_cell.angle_alpha   90.00
_cell.angle_beta   90.00
_cell.angle_gamma   90.00
#
_symmetry.space_group_name_H-M   'P 1'
#
loop_
_entity.id
_entity.type
_entity.pdbx_description
1 polymer ?
#
loop_
_entity_poly.entity_id
_entity_poly.type
_entity_poly.pdbx_seq_one_letter_code
_entity_poly.pdbx_strand_id
1 'polypeptide(L)' 'MDKVYIRSRYLGGTVEIVAVAVIVTLSLVPVAGQTADISTLPQTAWGTPDLQGVWDFRSLTPFER' A
#
# COMPACT_ATOMS: atom_id res chain seq x y z
N MET A 1 41.06 -26.14 -5.54
CA MET A 1 40.94 -24.82 -4.91
C MET A 1 39.46 -24.57 -4.62
N ASP A 2 38.83 -25.43 -3.81
CA ASP A 2 37.38 -25.66 -3.95
C ASP A 2 36.57 -25.40 -2.65
N LYS A 3 37.26 -25.08 -1.54
CA LYS A 3 36.61 -24.80 -0.25
C LYS A 3 36.21 -23.33 -0.08
N VAL A 4 36.86 -22.39 -0.77
CA VAL A 4 36.57 -20.95 -0.65
C VAL A 4 35.31 -20.57 -1.45
N TYR A 5 35.13 -21.15 -2.62
CA TYR A 5 33.96 -20.93 -3.48
C TYR A 5 32.65 -21.44 -2.84
N ILE A 6 32.73 -22.56 -2.12
CA ILE A 6 31.59 -23.17 -1.41
C ILE A 6 31.15 -22.33 -0.19
N ARG A 7 32.03 -21.59 0.48
CA ARG A 7 31.66 -20.74 1.63
C ARG A 7 30.94 -19.47 1.19
N SER A 8 31.33 -18.89 0.05
CA SER A 8 30.72 -17.68 -0.53
C SER A 8 29.23 -17.87 -0.88
N ARG A 9 28.86 -19.02 -1.46
CA ARG A 9 27.45 -19.34 -1.78
C ARG A 9 26.55 -19.50 -0.55
N TYR A 10 27.08 -19.95 0.59
CA TYR A 10 26.31 -20.07 1.83
C TYR A 10 26.08 -18.72 2.51
N LEU A 11 27.02 -17.79 2.40
CA LEU A 11 26.84 -16.42 2.88
C LEU A 11 25.83 -15.63 2.02
N GLY A 12 25.77 -15.88 0.70
CA GLY A 12 24.76 -15.28 -0.17
C GLY A 12 23.35 -15.77 0.17
N GLY A 13 23.18 -17.08 0.36
CA GLY A 13 21.87 -17.68 0.68
C GLY A 13 21.29 -17.23 2.02
N THR A 14 22.11 -17.00 3.05
CA THR A 14 21.60 -16.50 4.33
C THR A 14 21.13 -15.04 4.24
N VAL A 15 21.82 -14.20 3.47
CA VAL A 15 21.42 -12.81 3.24
C VAL A 15 20.11 -12.75 2.46
N GLU A 16 19.91 -13.61 1.46
CA GLU A 16 18.65 -13.70 0.72
C GLU A 16 17.49 -14.15 1.61
N ILE A 17 17.67 -15.18 2.43
CA ILE A 17 16.63 -15.66 3.36
C ILE A 17 16.25 -14.55 4.35
N VAL A 18 17.23 -13.82 4.88
CA VAL A 18 16.97 -12.70 5.79
C VAL A 18 16.25 -11.57 5.07
N ALA A 19 16.64 -11.23 3.84
CA ALA A 19 15.97 -10.20 3.04
C ALA A 19 14.51 -10.57 2.75
N VAL A 20 14.23 -11.81 2.37
CA VAL A 20 12.85 -12.31 2.14
C VAL A 20 12.05 -12.28 3.43
N ALA A 21 12.63 -12.74 4.55
CA ALA A 21 11.96 -12.70 5.85
C ALA A 21 11.61 -11.26 6.27
N VAL A 22 12.51 -10.29 6.04
CA VAL A 22 12.26 -8.87 6.31
C VAL A 22 11.14 -8.31 5.42
N ILE A 23 11.12 -8.64 4.13
CA ILE A 23 10.04 -8.20 3.23
C ILE A 23 8.70 -8.77 3.68
N VAL A 24 8.64 -10.06 4.04
CA VAL A 24 7.42 -10.71 4.51
C VAL A 24 6.93 -10.08 5.82
N THR A 25 7.82 -9.83 6.79
CA THR A 25 7.44 -9.18 8.06
C THR A 25 6.99 -7.73 7.87
N LEU A 26 7.61 -6.99 6.95
CA LEU A 26 7.18 -5.64 6.60
C LEU A 26 5.86 -5.61 5.84
N SER A 27 5.52 -6.66 5.08
CA SER A 27 4.24 -6.74 4.35
C SER A 27 3.02 -6.98 5.24
N LEU A 28 3.23 -7.38 6.50
CA LEU A 28 2.19 -7.61 7.50
C LEU A 28 1.60 -6.31 8.09
N VAL A 29 1.80 -5.14 7.45
CA VAL A 29 1.21 -3.87 7.91
C VAL A 29 -0.32 -4.03 8.04
N PRO A 30 -0.91 -3.74 9.21
CA PRO A 30 -2.35 -3.83 9.36
C PRO A 30 -3.04 -2.82 8.43
N VAL A 31 -3.95 -3.37 7.63
CA VAL A 31 -4.85 -2.72 6.67
C VAL A 31 -5.90 -1.80 7.35
N ALA A 32 -5.63 -1.29 8.55
CA ALA A 32 -6.58 -0.52 9.36
C ALA A 32 -7.12 0.74 8.64
N GLY A 33 -6.42 1.24 7.62
CA GLY A 33 -6.88 2.35 6.78
C GLY A 33 -7.43 1.98 5.40
N GLN A 34 -7.44 0.71 4.98
CA GLN A 34 -7.97 0.32 3.65
C GLN A 34 -9.42 -0.20 3.75
N THR A 35 -9.92 -0.43 4.96
CA THR A 35 -11.34 -0.69 5.20
C THR A 35 -12.01 0.61 5.62
N ALA A 36 -12.89 1.12 4.78
CA ALA A 36 -13.77 2.22 5.15
C ALA A 36 -14.81 1.71 6.17
N ASP A 37 -14.69 2.11 7.43
CA ASP A 37 -15.73 1.83 8.43
C ASP A 37 -16.92 2.75 8.16
N ILE A 38 -17.94 2.21 7.47
CA ILE A 38 -19.16 2.91 7.05
C ILE A 38 -19.85 3.63 8.22
N SER A 39 -19.69 3.16 9.45
CA SER A 39 -20.26 3.79 10.64
C SER A 39 -19.62 5.14 11.00
N THR A 40 -18.39 5.38 10.52
CA THR A 40 -17.61 6.60 10.77
C THR A 40 -17.59 7.56 9.59
N LEU A 41 -18.11 7.17 8.42
CA LEU A 41 -18.15 8.06 7.26
C LEU A 41 -19.18 9.17 7.48
N PRO A 42 -18.83 10.43 7.20
CA PRO A 42 -19.81 11.50 7.09
C PRO A 42 -20.89 11.13 6.06
N GLN A 43 -22.16 11.40 6.38
CA GLN A 43 -23.29 11.14 5.50
C GLN A 43 -24.05 12.43 5.23
N THR A 44 -24.63 12.52 4.04
CA THR A 44 -25.59 13.57 3.69
C THR A 44 -26.89 13.37 4.46
N ALA A 45 -27.71 14.43 4.57
CA ALA A 45 -29.03 14.35 5.21
C ALA A 45 -29.98 13.32 4.57
N TRP A 46 -29.66 12.85 3.36
CA TRP A 46 -30.42 11.85 2.61
C TRP A 46 -29.74 10.47 2.55
N GLY A 47 -28.74 10.22 3.41
CA GLY A 47 -28.19 8.89 3.68
C GLY A 47 -27.11 8.41 2.72
N THR A 48 -26.58 9.27 1.86
CA THR A 48 -25.43 8.94 0.99
C THR A 48 -24.12 9.35 1.64
N PRO A 49 -22.98 8.70 1.35
CA PRO A 49 -21.67 9.14 1.82
C PRO A 49 -21.39 10.58 1.38
N ASP A 50 -21.01 11.43 2.33
CA ASP A 50 -20.61 12.81 2.08
C ASP A 50 -19.11 12.85 1.76
N LEU A 51 -18.81 13.07 0.48
CA LEU A 51 -17.44 13.14 -0.02
C LEU A 51 -16.92 14.57 0.15
N GLN A 52 -16.40 14.88 1.32
CA GLN A 52 -15.82 16.21 1.68
C GLN A 52 -14.49 16.53 0.98
N GLY A 53 -14.24 15.94 -0.19
CA GLY A 53 -13.06 16.22 -1.00
C GLY A 53 -13.07 17.65 -1.55
N VAL A 54 -11.90 18.25 -1.74
CA VAL A 54 -11.77 19.52 -2.45
C VAL A 54 -12.06 19.28 -3.93
N TRP A 55 -13.16 19.82 -4.43
CA TRP A 55 -13.50 19.74 -5.86
C TRP A 55 -12.81 20.86 -6.64
N ASP A 56 -11.96 20.50 -7.62
CA ASP A 56 -11.29 21.45 -8.52
C ASP A 56 -12.01 21.48 -9.88
N PHE A 57 -12.68 22.58 -10.21
CA PHE A 57 -13.40 22.78 -11.49
C PHE A 57 -12.46 23.17 -12.65
N ARG A 58 -11.30 22.52 -12.78
CA ARG A 58 -10.43 22.72 -13.96
C ARG A 58 -10.91 21.85 -15.12
N SER A 59 -12.10 22.17 -15.62
CA SER A 59 -12.55 21.64 -16.90
C SER A 59 -11.76 22.34 -18.00
N LEU A 60 -10.84 21.61 -18.65
CA LEU A 60 -10.16 22.08 -19.86
C LEU A 60 -11.15 22.32 -21.01
N THR A 61 -12.33 21.71 -20.94
CA THR A 61 -13.39 21.82 -21.92
C THR A 61 -14.62 22.48 -21.28
N PRO A 62 -15.05 23.66 -21.78
CA PRO A 62 -16.31 24.26 -21.36
C PRO A 62 -17.48 23.32 -21.67
N PHE A 63 -18.43 23.20 -20.74
CA PHE A 63 -19.70 22.57 -21.06
C PHE A 63 -20.51 23.52 -21.95
N GLU A 64 -20.80 23.09 -23.18
CA GLU A 64 -21.76 23.76 -24.04
C GLU A 64 -23.17 23.47 -23.52
N ARG A 65 -24.04 24.49 -23.59
CA ARG A 65 -25.41 24.47 -23.05
C ARG A 65 -26.41 23.95 -24.07
#